data_AF-A0A8C7AW20-F1
#
_entry.id   AF-A0A8C7AW20-F1
#
_cell.length_a   1.000
_cell.length_b   1.000
_cell.length_c   1.000
_cell.angle_alpha   90.00
_cell.angle_beta   90.00
_cell.angle_gamma   90.00
#
_symmetry.space_group_name_H-M   'P 1'
#
loop_
_entity.id
_entity.type
_entity.pdbx_description
1 polymer ?
#
loop_
_entity_poly.entity_id
_entity_poly.type
_entity_poly.pdbx_seq_one_letter_code
_entity_poly.pdbx_strand_id
1 'polypeptide(L)'
;SLLVVHFWAPWAPQCAQMNDVMAELAKEQPRVSFVKLEAEAVPEVSEKYEISSVPTFLFFKNSQKIDRLDGAHAPELTKKVQRHASSGSFPPSGNEHPREDLSLRLKKLTHAAPCMLFMKGTPQEPRCGFSKQMVEILNKHNIQFSSFDIFSDEEVRQGLKTYSNWPTYPQLYVSGELIGGLDVIKELEASDELDTICPKAPKLEERLKVLTNKASVMLFMKGNKQEAKCGFSKQILEILNSTGVEYETFDILEDEEVRQGLKTYSNWPTYPQLYVKGELVGGLDIVKELRDHGELLSVLKGEN
;
A
#
# COMPACT_ATOMS: atom_id res chain seq x y z
N SER A 1 35.34 -22.71 3.02
CA SER A 1 34.37 -23.71 3.50
C SER A 1 33.14 -22.99 4.04
N LEU A 2 31.94 -23.54 3.88
CA LEU A 2 30.72 -22.98 4.49
C LEU A 2 30.59 -23.56 5.90
N LEU A 3 30.29 -22.71 6.87
CA LEU A 3 29.96 -23.09 8.25
C LEU A 3 28.53 -22.64 8.55
N VAL A 4 27.70 -23.53 9.08
CA VAL A 4 26.34 -23.25 9.54
C VAL A 4 26.29 -23.47 11.03
N VAL A 5 25.95 -22.43 11.79
CA VAL A 5 25.87 -22.46 13.26
C VAL A 5 24.40 -22.39 13.67
N HIS A 6 23.90 -23.45 14.30
CA HIS A 6 22.57 -23.54 14.87
C HIS A 6 22.60 -23.17 16.35
N PHE A 7 22.07 -22.01 16.68
CA PHE A 7 21.76 -21.59 18.04
C PHE A 7 20.49 -22.29 18.51
N TRP A 8 20.62 -23.13 19.53
CA TRP A 8 19.54 -23.98 20.04
C TRP A 8 19.40 -23.86 21.56
N ALA A 9 18.29 -24.37 22.10
CA ALA A 9 18.13 -24.58 23.53
C ALA A 9 17.39 -25.91 23.83
N PRO A 10 17.69 -26.58 24.95
CA PRO A 10 17.11 -27.88 25.29
C PRO A 10 15.61 -27.82 25.59
N TRP A 11 15.10 -26.66 26.03
CA TRP A 11 13.70 -26.46 26.34
C TRP A 11 12.82 -26.24 25.10
N ALA A 12 13.40 -26.08 23.90
CA ALA A 12 12.67 -25.77 22.67
C ALA A 12 12.48 -27.04 21.80
N PRO A 13 11.26 -27.63 21.72
CA PRO A 13 11.03 -28.86 20.96
C PRO A 13 11.37 -28.74 19.47
N GLN A 14 11.20 -27.55 18.90
CA GLN A 14 11.51 -27.26 17.51
C GLN A 14 13.03 -27.34 17.22
N CYS A 15 13.88 -27.12 18.24
CA CYS A 15 15.32 -27.31 18.10
C CYS A 15 15.70 -28.78 17.89
N ALA A 16 14.96 -29.72 18.52
CA ALA A 16 15.19 -31.15 18.33
C ALA A 16 14.91 -31.56 16.88
N GLN A 17 13.77 -31.13 16.32
CA GLN A 17 13.44 -31.35 14.92
C GLN A 17 14.50 -30.78 13.97
N MET A 18 14.97 -29.56 14.24
CA MET A 18 15.98 -28.92 13.39
C MET A 18 17.38 -29.55 13.54
N ASN A 19 17.66 -30.21 14.67
CA ASN A 19 18.88 -30.98 14.83
C ASN A 19 18.91 -32.19 13.88
N ASP A 20 17.78 -32.85 13.67
CA ASP A 20 17.66 -33.96 12.71
C ASP A 20 17.86 -33.47 11.28
N VAL A 21 17.27 -32.32 10.93
CA VAL A 21 17.47 -31.66 9.63
C VAL A 21 18.95 -31.31 9.40
N MET A 22 19.62 -30.72 10.38
CA MET A 22 21.05 -30.42 10.33
C MET A 22 21.90 -31.69 10.15
N ALA A 23 21.53 -32.79 10.79
CA ALA A 23 22.23 -34.07 10.67
C ALA A 23 22.08 -34.70 9.28
N GLU A 24 20.89 -34.65 8.67
CA GLU A 24 20.69 -35.09 7.29
C GLU A 24 21.45 -34.21 6.29
N LEU A 25 21.39 -32.88 6.46
CA LEU A 25 22.13 -31.94 5.61
C LEU A 25 23.66 -32.14 5.70
N ALA A 26 24.18 -32.50 6.88
CA ALA A 26 25.59 -32.82 7.05
C ALA A 26 26.01 -34.09 6.26
N LYS A 27 25.13 -35.08 6.12
CA LYS A 27 25.36 -36.27 5.28
C LYS A 27 25.35 -35.92 3.79
N GLU A 28 24.40 -35.08 3.38
CA GLU A 28 24.23 -34.68 1.98
C GLU A 28 25.30 -33.68 1.50
N GLN A 29 25.89 -32.89 2.40
CA GLN A 29 26.83 -31.81 2.06
C GLN A 29 28.16 -31.94 2.83
N PRO A 30 29.06 -32.87 2.43
CA PRO A 30 30.33 -33.12 3.15
C PRO A 30 31.30 -31.93 3.19
N ARG A 31 31.08 -30.93 2.33
CA ARG A 31 31.89 -29.70 2.22
C ARG A 31 31.39 -28.56 3.11
N VAL A 32 30.30 -28.77 3.85
CA VAL A 32 29.70 -27.81 4.76
C VAL A 32 29.90 -28.29 6.19
N SER A 33 30.40 -27.41 7.04
CA SER A 33 30.52 -27.68 8.48
C SER A 33 29.25 -27.23 9.18
N PHE A 34 28.66 -28.12 9.98
CA PHE A 34 27.48 -27.82 10.77
C PHE A 34 27.86 -27.85 12.25
N VAL A 35 27.57 -26.77 12.97
CA VAL A 35 27.87 -26.63 14.39
C VAL A 35 26.58 -26.30 15.14
N LYS A 36 26.38 -26.95 16.28
CA LYS A 36 25.31 -26.62 17.21
C LYS A 36 25.92 -25.84 18.37
N LEU A 37 25.27 -24.75 18.75
CA LEU A 37 25.71 -23.88 19.83
C LEU A 37 24.51 -23.62 20.74
N GLU A 38 24.60 -24.01 22.00
CA GLU A 38 23.53 -23.75 22.94
C GLU A 38 23.53 -22.26 23.28
N ALA A 39 22.46 -21.55 22.94
CA ALA A 39 22.44 -20.09 23.01
C ALA A 39 22.68 -19.55 24.42
N GLU A 40 22.20 -20.27 25.44
CA GLU A 40 22.34 -19.93 26.85
C GLU A 40 23.71 -20.26 27.44
N ALA A 41 24.45 -21.19 26.83
CA ALA A 41 25.80 -21.55 27.28
C ALA A 41 26.87 -20.56 26.79
N VAL A 42 26.54 -19.70 25.83
CA VAL A 42 27.45 -18.71 25.23
C VAL A 42 26.82 -17.31 25.10
N PRO A 43 26.45 -16.66 26.22
CA PRO A 43 25.68 -15.40 26.21
C PRO A 43 26.38 -14.27 25.44
N GLU A 44 27.70 -14.14 25.54
CA GLU A 44 28.48 -13.12 24.81
C GLU A 44 28.41 -13.30 23.28
N VAL A 45 28.39 -14.55 22.81
CA VAL A 45 28.28 -14.86 21.39
C VAL A 45 26.84 -14.64 20.92
N SER A 46 25.87 -15.05 21.73
CA SER A 46 24.44 -14.83 21.47
C SER A 46 24.11 -13.34 21.38
N GLU A 47 24.65 -12.52 22.27
CA GLU A 47 24.49 -11.06 22.24
C GLU A 47 25.16 -10.46 20.99
N LYS A 48 26.43 -10.81 20.72
CA LYS A 48 27.17 -10.32 19.54
C LYS A 48 26.45 -10.58 18.22
N TYR A 49 25.72 -11.68 18.13
CA TYR A 49 24.96 -12.06 16.93
C TYR A 49 23.45 -11.81 17.04
N GLU A 50 23.01 -11.09 18.07
CA GLU A 50 21.62 -10.71 18.30
C GLU A 50 20.67 -11.92 18.25
N ILE A 51 21.02 -12.98 18.99
CA ILE A 51 20.24 -14.19 19.12
C ILE A 51 19.17 -13.96 20.20
N SER A 52 17.97 -13.59 19.76
CA SER A 52 16.82 -13.31 20.64
C SER A 52 15.82 -14.46 20.73
N SER A 53 15.96 -15.49 19.90
CA SER A 53 15.07 -16.64 19.82
C SER A 53 15.85 -17.87 19.34
N VAL A 54 15.37 -19.05 19.68
CA VAL A 54 15.88 -20.32 19.15
C VAL A 54 14.72 -21.12 18.52
N PRO A 55 14.96 -21.89 17.45
CA PRO A 55 16.25 -22.08 16.77
C PRO A 55 16.62 -20.90 15.86
N THR A 56 17.90 -20.51 15.81
CA THR A 56 18.44 -19.54 14.85
C THR A 56 19.68 -20.12 14.17
N PHE A 57 19.84 -19.89 12.87
CA PHE A 57 20.94 -20.40 12.06
C PHE A 57 21.73 -19.25 11.46
N LEU A 58 23.04 -19.26 11.65
CA LEU A 58 23.97 -18.31 11.02
C LEU A 58 24.86 -19.03 10.03
N PHE A 59 25.08 -18.41 8.87
CA PHE A 59 25.92 -18.96 7.82
C PHE A 59 27.20 -18.14 7.73
N PHE A 60 28.35 -18.80 7.71
CA PHE A 60 29.66 -18.18 7.65
C PHE A 60 30.47 -18.75 6.49
N LYS A 61 31.15 -17.87 5.77
CA LYS A 61 32.14 -18.25 4.75
C LYS A 61 33.33 -17.32 4.89
N ASN A 62 34.55 -17.89 4.95
CA ASN A 62 35.78 -17.14 5.17
C ASN A 62 35.72 -16.22 6.41
N SER A 63 35.19 -16.74 7.53
CA SER A 63 35.02 -16.03 8.81
C SER A 63 34.08 -14.81 8.79
N GLN A 64 33.34 -14.59 7.70
CA GLN A 64 32.32 -13.56 7.60
C GLN A 64 30.92 -14.18 7.68
N LYS A 65 30.01 -13.58 8.45
CA LYS A 65 28.58 -13.91 8.44
C LYS A 65 27.99 -13.52 7.08
N ILE A 66 27.47 -14.48 6.33
CA ILE A 66 26.94 -14.29 4.97
C ILE A 66 25.42 -14.46 4.88
N ASP A 67 24.78 -15.09 5.87
CA ASP A 67 23.32 -15.30 5.88
C ASP A 67 22.81 -15.62 7.30
N ARG A 68 21.49 -15.50 7.52
CA ARG A 68 20.77 -15.80 8.76
C ARG A 68 19.41 -16.44 8.46
N LEU A 69 18.94 -17.29 9.36
CA LEU A 69 17.59 -17.83 9.39
C LEU A 69 17.12 -17.91 10.84
N ASP A 70 15.96 -17.32 11.14
CA ASP A 70 15.33 -17.43 12.47
C ASP A 70 14.11 -18.34 12.39
N GLY A 71 13.93 -19.19 13.39
CA GLY A 71 12.82 -20.13 13.48
C GLY A 71 13.05 -21.47 12.78
N ALA A 72 12.13 -22.40 13.03
CA ALA A 72 12.20 -23.77 12.57
C ALA A 72 11.62 -23.95 11.15
N HIS A 73 12.38 -23.53 10.14
CA HIS A 73 11.98 -23.61 8.73
C HIS A 73 12.94 -24.52 7.92
N ALA A 74 12.73 -25.84 8.01
CA ALA A 74 13.60 -26.83 7.36
C ALA A 74 13.80 -26.65 5.84
N PRO A 75 12.75 -26.40 5.02
CA PRO A 75 12.94 -26.23 3.57
C PRO A 75 13.80 -25.00 3.23
N GLU A 76 13.68 -23.93 4.01
CA GLU A 76 14.45 -22.70 3.80
C GLU A 76 15.91 -22.89 4.22
N LEU A 77 16.15 -23.59 5.33
CA LEU A 77 17.49 -23.97 5.76
C LEU A 77 18.21 -24.77 4.66
N THR A 78 17.57 -25.81 4.12
CA THR A 78 18.12 -26.63 3.03
C THR A 78 18.47 -25.79 1.80
N LYS A 79 17.57 -24.89 1.39
CA LYS A 79 17.79 -24.01 0.23
C LYS A 79 18.99 -23.08 0.43
N LYS A 80 19.14 -22.48 1.63
CA LYS A 80 20.26 -21.60 1.96
C LYS A 80 21.59 -22.38 2.00
N VAL A 81 21.61 -23.57 2.58
CA VAL A 81 22.79 -24.46 2.58
C VAL A 81 23.23 -24.77 1.15
N GLN A 82 22.33 -25.26 0.29
CA GLN A 82 22.66 -25.64 -1.09
C GLN A 82 23.20 -24.45 -1.91
N ARG A 83 22.59 -23.27 -1.75
CA ARG A 83 23.03 -22.02 -2.39
C ARG A 83 24.47 -21.68 -2.02
N HIS A 84 24.81 -21.74 -0.74
CA HIS A 84 26.12 -21.32 -0.25
C HIS A 84 27.20 -22.41 -0.36
N ALA A 85 26.81 -23.68 -0.45
CA ALA A 85 27.69 -24.83 -0.60
C ALA A 85 28.21 -25.03 -2.04
N SER A 86 27.43 -24.60 -3.05
CA SER A 86 27.73 -24.85 -4.47
C SER A 86 28.75 -23.89 -5.09
N SER A 87 29.20 -22.86 -4.37
CA SER A 87 30.08 -21.82 -4.92
C SER A 87 31.57 -22.17 -4.76
N GLY A 88 32.09 -22.91 -5.74
CA GLY A 88 33.48 -22.84 -6.18
C GLY A 88 33.66 -21.66 -7.13
N SER A 89 34.66 -20.81 -6.84
CA SER A 89 35.27 -19.78 -7.71
C SER A 89 34.42 -19.21 -8.86
N PHE A 90 33.83 -18.04 -8.64
CA PHE A 90 33.72 -17.02 -9.68
C PHE A 90 34.64 -15.83 -9.30
N PRO A 91 35.32 -15.18 -10.26
CA PRO A 91 35.89 -13.85 -10.05
C PRO A 91 34.75 -12.86 -9.70
N PRO A 92 35.03 -11.63 -9.25
CA PRO A 92 34.00 -10.63 -9.01
C PRO A 92 33.45 -10.18 -10.38
N SER A 93 32.51 -10.93 -10.93
CA SER A 93 31.75 -10.54 -12.11
C SER A 93 30.42 -10.02 -11.61
N GLY A 94 30.30 -8.69 -11.60
CA GLY A 94 29.05 -8.00 -11.34
C GLY A 94 27.95 -8.56 -12.21
N ASN A 95 26.89 -9.01 -11.55
CA ASN A 95 25.58 -8.55 -11.95
C ASN A 95 25.31 -7.30 -11.13
N GLU A 96 25.72 -6.16 -11.68
CA GLU A 96 25.02 -4.90 -11.44
C GLU A 96 23.59 -5.08 -11.98
N HIS A 97 22.72 -5.73 -11.20
CA HIS A 97 21.53 -4.97 -10.87
C HIS A 97 22.04 -3.97 -9.85
N PRO A 98 21.88 -2.65 -10.07
CA PRO A 98 22.21 -1.72 -9.01
C PRO A 98 21.44 -2.23 -7.80
N ARG A 99 22.17 -2.71 -6.77
CA ARG A 99 21.62 -2.68 -5.43
C ARG A 99 21.30 -1.23 -5.28
N GLU A 100 20.04 -0.89 -5.49
CA GLU A 100 19.54 0.39 -5.10
C GLU A 100 20.05 0.55 -3.68
N ASP A 101 20.92 1.54 -3.46
CA ASP A 101 21.42 1.87 -2.13
C ASP A 101 20.22 1.75 -1.21
N LEU A 102 20.29 0.92 -0.16
CA LEU A 102 19.12 0.64 0.67
C LEU A 102 18.52 1.98 1.14
N SER A 103 19.34 2.99 1.39
CA SER A 103 18.90 4.36 1.67
C SER A 103 18.10 4.99 0.54
N LEU A 104 18.49 4.82 -0.73
CA LEU A 104 17.69 5.23 -1.90
C LEU A 104 16.38 4.46 -2.01
N ARG A 105 16.40 3.14 -1.77
CA ARG A 105 15.19 2.29 -1.80
C ARG A 105 14.20 2.71 -0.72
N LEU A 106 14.68 2.92 0.51
CA LEU A 106 13.89 3.41 1.63
C LEU A 106 13.33 4.80 1.34
N LYS A 107 14.15 5.72 0.81
CA LYS A 107 13.70 7.05 0.39
C LYS A 107 12.58 6.95 -0.64
N LYS A 108 12.73 6.08 -1.65
CA LYS A 108 11.67 5.83 -2.64
C LYS A 108 10.39 5.30 -1.99
N LEU A 109 10.51 4.36 -1.05
CA LEU A 109 9.36 3.81 -0.33
C LEU A 109 8.65 4.87 0.53
N THR A 110 9.38 5.71 1.26
CA THR A 110 8.76 6.77 2.07
C THR A 110 8.08 7.85 1.23
N HIS A 111 8.53 8.05 -0.01
CA HIS A 111 7.96 8.99 -0.97
C HIS A 111 6.96 8.35 -1.95
N ALA A 112 6.65 7.05 -1.81
CA ALA A 112 5.80 6.33 -2.77
C ALA A 112 4.37 6.87 -2.82
N ALA A 113 3.90 7.50 -1.75
CA ALA A 113 2.66 8.25 -1.68
C ALA A 113 2.82 9.48 -0.78
N PRO A 114 1.93 10.49 -0.89
CA PRO A 114 1.94 11.66 -0.01
C PRO A 114 1.85 11.31 1.48
N CYS A 115 1.24 10.18 1.82
CA CYS A 115 1.20 9.62 3.17
C CYS A 115 1.43 8.11 3.10
N MET A 116 2.48 7.63 3.78
CA MET A 116 2.92 6.24 3.78
C MET A 116 2.92 5.67 5.20
N LEU A 117 2.14 4.61 5.41
CA LEU A 117 2.06 3.89 6.67
C LEU A 117 2.84 2.56 6.58
N PHE A 118 3.92 2.45 7.33
CA PHE A 118 4.63 1.19 7.51
C PHE A 118 4.08 0.47 8.74
N MET A 119 3.45 -0.68 8.55
CA MET A 119 2.68 -1.37 9.58
C MET A 119 2.85 -2.88 9.54
N LYS A 120 2.44 -3.56 10.61
CA LYS A 120 2.41 -5.02 10.70
C LYS A 120 1.10 -5.53 10.10
N GLY A 121 1.15 -6.16 8.93
CA GLY A 121 -0.03 -6.54 8.14
C GLY A 121 -0.49 -5.42 7.20
N THR A 122 -1.76 -5.46 6.80
CA THR A 122 -2.37 -4.48 5.88
C THR A 122 -3.47 -3.68 6.59
N PRO A 123 -3.99 -2.59 6.00
CA PRO A 123 -5.10 -1.84 6.59
C PRO A 123 -6.37 -2.69 6.75
N GLN A 124 -6.60 -3.63 5.83
CA GLN A 124 -7.73 -4.57 5.88
C GLN A 124 -7.47 -5.71 6.88
N GLU A 125 -6.22 -6.15 7.03
CA GLU A 125 -5.81 -7.24 7.91
C GLU A 125 -4.63 -6.83 8.82
N PRO A 126 -4.85 -5.94 9.81
CA PRO A 126 -3.78 -5.53 10.70
C PRO A 126 -3.40 -6.69 11.64
N ARG A 127 -2.10 -6.99 11.71
CA ARG A 127 -1.56 -8.12 12.50
C ARG A 127 -1.02 -7.70 13.88
N CYS A 128 -1.30 -6.48 14.30
CA CYS A 128 -0.88 -5.92 15.58
C CYS A 128 -1.89 -4.86 16.07
N GLY A 129 -2.18 -4.83 17.37
CA GLY A 129 -3.13 -3.87 17.96
C GLY A 129 -2.75 -2.40 17.75
N PHE A 130 -1.46 -2.07 17.76
CA PHE A 130 -0.98 -0.71 17.48
C PHE A 130 -1.21 -0.33 16.01
N SER A 131 -0.95 -1.26 15.09
CA SER A 131 -1.20 -1.07 13.66
C SER A 131 -2.69 -0.92 13.36
N LYS A 132 -3.54 -1.68 14.05
CA LYS A 132 -5.00 -1.55 13.96
C LYS A 132 -5.47 -0.16 14.42
N GLN A 133 -5.04 0.30 15.60
CA GLN A 133 -5.40 1.61 16.13
C GLN A 133 -4.93 2.76 15.22
N MET A 134 -3.73 2.65 14.63
CA MET A 134 -3.24 3.65 13.68
C MET A 134 -4.17 3.78 12.48
N VAL A 135 -4.56 2.65 11.88
CA VAL A 135 -5.50 2.61 10.75
C VAL A 135 -6.86 3.20 11.13
N GLU A 136 -7.37 2.89 12.32
CA GLU A 136 -8.63 3.45 12.84
C GLU A 136 -8.59 4.98 12.94
N ILE A 137 -7.51 5.56 13.49
CA ILE A 137 -7.34 7.02 13.60
C ILE A 137 -7.28 7.67 12.20
N LEU A 138 -6.45 7.13 11.30
CA LEU A 138 -6.31 7.69 9.95
C LEU A 138 -7.64 7.65 9.17
N ASN A 139 -8.37 6.54 9.27
CA ASN A 139 -9.69 6.40 8.63
C ASN A 139 -10.73 7.34 9.24
N LYS A 140 -10.76 7.46 10.57
CA LYS A 140 -11.67 8.39 11.28
C LYS A 140 -11.49 9.83 10.80
N HIS A 141 -10.25 10.23 10.51
CA HIS A 141 -9.90 11.56 10.04
C HIS A 141 -9.94 11.72 8.50
N ASN A 142 -10.39 10.68 7.77
CA ASN A 142 -10.41 10.65 6.30
C ASN A 142 -9.04 10.98 5.68
N ILE A 143 -7.96 10.56 6.35
CA ILE A 143 -6.60 10.72 5.86
C ILE A 143 -6.36 9.67 4.78
N GLN A 144 -5.94 10.09 3.60
CA GLN A 144 -5.54 9.15 2.57
C GLN A 144 -4.10 8.71 2.79
N PHE A 145 -3.88 7.41 2.85
CA PHE A 145 -2.55 6.84 3.00
C PHE A 145 -2.40 5.57 2.16
N SER A 146 -1.20 5.32 1.68
CA SER A 146 -0.77 4.02 1.22
C SER A 146 -0.06 3.28 2.36
N SER A 147 0.02 1.95 2.28
CA SER A 147 0.62 1.16 3.34
C SER A 147 1.64 0.17 2.81
N PHE A 148 2.59 -0.21 3.67
CA PHE A 148 3.58 -1.23 3.41
C PHE A 148 3.60 -2.21 4.59
N ASP A 149 3.39 -3.51 4.30
CA ASP A 149 3.49 -4.56 5.30
C ASP A 149 4.97 -4.89 5.57
N ILE A 150 5.46 -4.52 6.75
CA ILE A 150 6.87 -4.73 7.11
C ILE A 150 7.24 -6.20 7.29
N PHE A 151 6.27 -7.11 7.35
CA PHE A 151 6.56 -8.55 7.36
C PHE A 151 6.85 -9.10 5.97
N SER A 152 6.52 -8.37 4.91
CA SER A 152 6.81 -8.78 3.53
C SER A 152 8.28 -8.59 3.16
N ASP A 153 9.00 -7.71 3.87
CA ASP A 153 10.40 -7.38 3.57
C ASP A 153 11.17 -7.02 4.86
N GLU A 154 12.00 -7.97 5.31
CA GLU A 154 12.80 -7.82 6.53
C GLU A 154 13.95 -6.79 6.37
N GLU A 155 14.46 -6.58 5.15
CA GLU A 155 15.51 -5.59 4.88
C GLU A 155 14.94 -4.17 5.01
N VAL A 156 13.75 -3.92 4.45
CA VAL A 156 13.03 -2.66 4.62
C VAL A 156 12.65 -2.44 6.09
N ARG A 157 12.22 -3.50 6.78
CA ARG A 157 11.83 -3.44 8.20
C ARG A 157 12.99 -3.04 9.13
N GLN A 158 14.18 -3.60 8.93
CA GLN A 158 15.33 -3.22 9.75
C GLN A 158 15.94 -1.90 9.28
N GLY A 159 15.96 -1.69 7.95
CA GLY A 159 16.46 -0.47 7.33
C GLY A 159 15.71 0.77 7.79
N LEU A 160 14.38 0.76 7.82
CA LEU A 160 13.57 1.91 8.23
C LEU A 160 13.81 2.35 9.66
N LYS A 161 13.97 1.42 10.61
CA LYS A 161 14.29 1.77 12.00
C LYS A 161 15.56 2.60 12.12
N THR A 162 16.56 2.22 11.32
CA THR A 162 17.86 2.89 11.28
C THR A 162 17.76 4.21 10.51
N TYR A 163 17.08 4.19 9.36
CA TYR A 163 16.90 5.33 8.47
C TYR A 163 16.18 6.50 9.14
N SER A 164 15.17 6.22 9.95
CA SER A 164 14.38 7.24 10.65
C SER A 164 14.76 7.44 12.12
N ASN A 165 15.74 6.68 12.60
CA ASN A 165 16.10 6.62 14.02
C ASN A 165 14.89 6.35 14.93
N TRP A 166 13.97 5.46 14.49
CA TRP A 166 12.73 5.14 15.19
C TRP A 166 12.60 3.63 15.48
N PRO A 167 12.45 3.21 16.74
CA PRO A 167 12.62 1.79 17.10
C PRO A 167 11.44 0.88 16.77
N THR A 168 10.23 1.44 16.62
CA THR A 168 8.97 0.68 16.63
C THR A 168 8.14 0.87 15.37
N TYR A 169 7.08 0.05 15.25
CA TYR A 169 6.04 0.16 14.23
C TYR A 169 4.66 0.15 14.91
N PRO A 170 3.64 0.80 14.35
CA PRO A 170 3.60 1.46 13.04
C PRO A 170 4.43 2.76 12.94
N GLN A 171 4.88 3.12 11.74
CA GLN A 171 5.53 4.41 11.43
C GLN A 171 4.74 5.12 10.32
N LEU A 172 4.36 6.37 10.55
CA LEU A 172 3.66 7.20 9.57
C LEU A 172 4.63 8.22 8.96
N TYR A 173 4.67 8.29 7.63
CA TYR A 173 5.44 9.27 6.88
C TYR A 173 4.50 10.16 6.07
N VAL A 174 4.77 11.46 6.03
CA VAL A 174 4.07 12.42 5.16
C VAL A 174 5.12 13.14 4.32
N SER A 175 4.90 13.19 3.00
CA SER A 175 5.86 13.77 2.05
C SER A 175 7.29 13.24 2.20
N GLY A 176 7.42 11.97 2.59
CA GLY A 176 8.71 11.30 2.78
C GLY A 176 9.38 11.52 4.15
N GLU A 177 8.82 12.35 5.01
CA GLU A 177 9.34 12.64 6.36
C GLU A 177 8.58 11.84 7.43
N LEU A 178 9.29 11.34 8.45
CA LEU A 178 8.67 10.61 9.55
C LEU A 178 7.88 11.58 10.43
N ILE A 179 6.58 11.33 10.58
CA ILE A 179 5.74 12.03 11.56
C ILE A 179 5.84 11.35 12.92
N GLY A 180 5.81 10.01 12.96
CA GLY A 180 6.05 9.26 14.19
C GLY A 180 5.32 7.92 14.27
N GLY A 181 5.31 7.37 15.49
CA GLY A 181 4.56 6.17 15.87
C GLY A 181 3.13 6.48 16.33
N LEU A 182 2.42 5.45 16.80
CA LEU A 182 1.01 5.60 17.23
C LEU A 182 0.82 6.61 18.37
N ASP A 183 1.76 6.65 19.31
CA ASP A 183 1.80 7.60 20.42
C ASP A 183 1.81 9.05 19.92
N VAL A 184 2.74 9.38 19.03
CA VAL A 184 2.82 10.72 18.42
C VAL A 184 1.55 11.05 17.65
N ILE A 185 1.01 10.10 16.87
CA ILE A 185 -0.23 10.34 16.11
C ILE A 185 -1.43 10.60 17.04
N LYS A 186 -1.51 9.95 18.20
CA LYS A 186 -2.53 10.24 19.20
C LYS A 186 -2.37 11.62 19.84
N GLU A 187 -1.14 12.06 20.07
CA GLU A 187 -0.86 13.43 20.57
C GLU A 187 -1.25 14.48 19.53
N LEU A 188 -0.94 14.25 18.26
CA LEU A 188 -1.36 15.11 17.13
C LEU A 188 -2.87 15.11 16.93
N GLU A 189 -3.56 13.98 17.15
CA GLU A 189 -5.02 13.91 17.12
C GLU A 189 -5.62 14.72 18.27
N ALA A 190 -5.07 14.60 19.48
CA ALA A 190 -5.56 15.32 20.67
C ALA A 190 -5.32 16.84 20.63
N SER A 191 -4.38 17.30 19.81
CA SER A 191 -4.08 18.72 19.57
C SER A 191 -4.74 19.27 18.30
N ASP A 192 -5.54 18.48 17.59
CA ASP A 192 -6.16 18.82 16.29
C ASP A 192 -5.14 19.18 15.17
N GLU A 193 -3.85 18.87 15.35
CA GLU A 193 -2.78 19.17 14.38
C GLU A 193 -2.67 18.09 13.28
N LEU A 194 -3.13 16.87 13.57
CA LEU A 194 -3.02 15.72 12.66
C LEU A 194 -3.65 16.00 11.28
N ASP A 195 -4.79 16.70 11.28
CA ASP A 195 -5.55 17.07 10.10
C ASP A 195 -4.85 18.09 9.19
N THR A 196 -3.92 18.87 9.77
CA THR A 196 -3.15 19.88 9.05
C THR A 196 -1.90 19.26 8.43
N ILE A 197 -1.33 18.27 9.10
CA ILE A 197 -0.11 17.58 8.68
C ILE A 197 -0.41 16.57 7.57
N CYS A 198 -1.48 15.78 7.72
CA CYS A 198 -1.77 14.67 6.83
C CYS A 198 -2.62 15.08 5.61
N PRO A 199 -2.37 14.51 4.41
CA PRO A 199 -3.20 14.74 3.25
C PRO A 199 -4.59 14.13 3.45
N LYS A 200 -5.61 14.98 3.45
CA LYS A 200 -7.00 14.55 3.50
C LYS A 200 -7.43 14.00 2.14
N ALA A 201 -8.37 13.06 2.14
CA ALA A 201 -9.12 12.75 0.93
C ALA A 201 -9.67 14.06 0.33
N PRO A 202 -9.59 14.26 -1.00
CA PRO A 202 -10.29 15.38 -1.63
C PRO A 202 -11.74 15.30 -1.18
N LYS A 203 -12.26 16.40 -0.64
CA LYS A 203 -13.64 16.42 -0.14
C LYS A 203 -14.53 15.99 -1.30
N LEU A 204 -15.58 15.21 -1.02
CA LEU A 204 -16.53 14.77 -2.05
C LEU A 204 -16.96 15.95 -2.94
N GLU A 205 -17.19 17.12 -2.35
CA GLU A 205 -17.48 18.36 -3.07
C GLU A 205 -16.41 18.76 -4.12
N GLU A 206 -15.13 18.66 -3.82
CA GLU A 206 -14.04 18.92 -4.77
C GLU A 206 -14.02 17.87 -5.88
N ARG A 207 -14.23 16.60 -5.53
CA ARG A 207 -14.34 15.51 -6.49
C ARG A 207 -15.51 15.72 -7.46
N LEU A 208 -16.67 16.12 -6.94
CA LEU A 208 -17.85 16.45 -7.73
C LEU A 208 -17.57 17.64 -8.65
N LYS A 209 -16.95 18.70 -8.13
CA LYS A 209 -16.56 19.87 -8.93
C LYS A 209 -15.63 19.50 -10.08
N VAL A 210 -14.64 18.62 -9.84
CA VAL A 210 -13.75 18.12 -10.90
C VAL A 210 -14.53 17.32 -11.94
N LEU A 211 -15.45 16.44 -11.50
CA LEU A 211 -16.25 15.62 -12.41
C LEU A 211 -17.20 16.47 -13.28
N THR A 212 -17.88 17.47 -12.71
CA THR A 212 -18.80 18.33 -13.47
C THR A 212 -18.07 19.23 -14.46
N ASN A 213 -16.78 19.51 -14.22
CA ASN A 213 -15.92 20.32 -15.10
C ASN A 213 -15.03 19.49 -16.04
N LYS A 214 -15.16 18.15 -16.05
CA LYS A 214 -14.30 17.27 -16.85
C LYS A 214 -14.43 17.51 -18.35
N ALA A 215 -15.60 17.96 -18.82
CA ALA A 215 -15.87 18.40 -20.18
C ALA A 215 -16.79 19.62 -20.17
N SER A 216 -16.82 20.37 -21.28
CA SER A 216 -17.72 21.53 -21.41
C SER A 216 -19.19 21.15 -21.24
N VAL A 217 -19.58 19.95 -21.68
CA VAL A 217 -20.91 19.38 -21.49
C VAL A 217 -20.74 18.01 -20.86
N MET A 218 -21.25 17.84 -19.64
CA MET A 218 -21.17 16.60 -18.86
C MET A 218 -22.57 16.06 -18.57
N LEU A 219 -22.82 14.80 -18.91
CA LEU A 219 -24.08 14.11 -18.63
C LEU A 219 -23.86 13.00 -17.61
N PHE A 220 -24.44 13.17 -16.42
CA PHE A 220 -24.49 12.12 -15.39
C PHE A 220 -25.75 11.29 -15.59
N MET A 221 -25.59 10.00 -15.88
CA MET A 221 -26.71 9.14 -16.27
C MET A 221 -26.53 7.69 -15.82
N LYS A 222 -27.55 6.87 -16.01
CA LYS A 222 -27.49 5.42 -15.75
C LYS A 222 -27.00 4.72 -17.02
N GLY A 223 -25.78 4.19 -16.97
CA GLY A 223 -25.08 3.67 -18.14
C GLY A 223 -24.17 4.71 -18.80
N ASN A 224 -23.80 4.46 -20.05
CA ASN A 224 -22.91 5.33 -20.85
C ASN A 224 -23.49 5.57 -22.26
N LYS A 225 -22.76 6.30 -23.13
CA LYS A 225 -23.18 6.61 -24.52
C LYS A 225 -23.55 5.37 -25.36
N GLN A 226 -22.89 4.24 -25.13
CA GLN A 226 -23.11 3.00 -25.88
C GLN A 226 -24.23 2.16 -25.26
N GLU A 227 -24.25 2.09 -23.93
CA GLU A 227 -25.15 1.23 -23.16
C GLU A 227 -25.91 2.03 -22.10
N ALA A 228 -27.03 2.61 -22.50
CA ALA A 228 -27.93 3.30 -21.57
C ALA A 228 -28.82 2.29 -20.81
N LYS A 229 -28.76 2.34 -19.48
CA LYS A 229 -29.44 1.40 -18.55
C LYS A 229 -30.82 1.90 -18.07
N CYS A 230 -31.33 3.01 -18.63
CA CYS A 230 -32.62 3.60 -18.28
C CYS A 230 -33.25 4.36 -19.47
N GLY A 231 -34.58 4.33 -19.58
CA GLY A 231 -35.31 5.02 -20.67
C GLY A 231 -35.11 6.54 -20.70
N PHE A 232 -35.03 7.19 -19.53
CA PHE A 232 -34.72 8.62 -19.45
C PHE A 232 -33.30 8.94 -19.94
N SER A 233 -32.35 8.06 -19.64
CA SER A 233 -30.97 8.17 -20.12
C SER A 233 -30.87 7.97 -21.65
N LYS A 234 -31.66 7.06 -22.22
CA LYS A 234 -31.76 6.91 -23.69
C LYS A 234 -32.28 8.18 -24.37
N GLN A 235 -33.38 8.73 -23.84
CA GLN A 235 -34.02 9.92 -24.42
C GLN A 235 -33.11 11.16 -24.40
N ILE A 236 -32.37 11.40 -23.30
CA ILE A 236 -31.46 12.56 -23.26
C ILE A 236 -30.28 12.39 -24.21
N LEU A 237 -29.75 11.17 -24.37
CA LEU A 237 -28.69 10.89 -25.34
C LEU A 237 -29.16 11.16 -26.77
N GLU A 238 -30.37 10.73 -27.13
CA GLU A 238 -30.97 11.01 -28.45
C GLU A 238 -31.05 12.51 -28.72
N ILE A 239 -31.50 13.29 -27.74
CA ILE A 239 -31.58 14.75 -27.85
C ILE A 239 -30.17 15.34 -28.04
N LEU A 240 -29.22 15.03 -27.17
CA LEU A 240 -27.86 15.59 -27.24
C LEU A 240 -27.16 15.19 -28.54
N ASN A 241 -27.28 13.94 -28.98
CA ASN A 241 -26.71 13.46 -30.25
C ASN A 241 -27.27 14.24 -31.45
N SER A 242 -28.56 14.63 -31.42
CA SER A 242 -29.17 15.41 -32.50
C SER A 242 -28.63 16.84 -32.61
N THR A 243 -28.01 17.37 -31.55
CA THR A 243 -27.44 18.73 -31.54
C THR A 243 -26.08 18.82 -32.22
N GLY A 244 -25.36 17.70 -32.35
CA GLY A 244 -23.98 17.65 -32.86
C GLY A 244 -22.93 18.26 -31.92
N VAL A 245 -23.31 18.64 -30.69
CA VAL A 245 -22.37 19.12 -29.67
C VAL A 245 -21.64 17.94 -29.02
N GLU A 246 -20.33 18.06 -28.86
CA GLU A 246 -19.53 17.09 -28.10
C GLU A 246 -19.84 17.19 -26.61
N TYR A 247 -20.10 16.04 -25.99
CA TYR A 247 -20.37 15.93 -24.55
C TYR A 247 -19.75 14.64 -24.01
N GLU A 248 -19.52 14.56 -22.70
CA GLU A 248 -19.05 13.34 -22.03
C GLU A 248 -20.10 12.77 -21.09
N THR A 249 -20.01 11.48 -20.77
CA THR A 249 -20.95 10.80 -19.86
C THR A 249 -20.26 10.20 -18.65
N PHE A 250 -20.95 10.19 -17.51
CA PHE A 250 -20.54 9.46 -16.30
C PHE A 250 -21.63 8.49 -15.87
N ASP A 251 -21.29 7.19 -15.71
CA ASP A 251 -22.24 6.18 -15.20
C ASP A 251 -22.34 6.26 -13.68
N ILE A 252 -23.43 6.84 -13.18
CA ILE A 252 -23.70 6.98 -11.75
C ILE A 252 -23.97 5.64 -11.04
N LEU A 253 -24.14 4.54 -11.78
CA LEU A 253 -24.31 3.22 -11.18
C LEU A 253 -22.99 2.58 -10.77
N GLU A 254 -21.86 3.08 -11.28
CA GLU A 254 -20.52 2.58 -10.94
C GLU A 254 -19.95 3.27 -9.69
N ASP A 255 -20.56 4.37 -9.25
CA ASP A 255 -20.10 5.16 -8.10
C ASP A 255 -21.26 5.71 -7.27
N GLU A 256 -21.60 4.99 -6.19
CA GLU A 256 -22.72 5.36 -5.32
C GLU A 256 -22.46 6.63 -4.51
N GLU A 257 -21.19 6.94 -4.20
CA GLU A 257 -20.81 8.15 -3.47
C GLU A 257 -21.05 9.40 -4.34
N VAL A 258 -20.57 9.39 -5.59
CA VAL A 258 -20.84 10.45 -6.57
C VAL A 258 -22.33 10.56 -6.83
N ARG A 259 -23.03 9.43 -6.95
CA ARG A 259 -24.47 9.39 -7.20
C ARG A 259 -25.29 10.09 -6.13
N GLN A 260 -25.01 9.84 -4.86
CA GLN A 260 -25.72 10.52 -3.77
C GLN A 260 -25.20 11.94 -3.60
N GLY A 261 -23.89 12.15 -3.72
CA GLY A 261 -23.24 13.46 -3.61
C GLY A 261 -23.79 14.50 -4.58
N LEU A 262 -23.94 14.16 -5.87
CA LEU A 262 -24.44 15.09 -6.89
C LEU A 262 -25.88 15.56 -6.63
N LYS A 263 -26.74 14.73 -6.02
CA LYS A 263 -28.11 15.17 -5.69
C LYS A 263 -28.10 16.32 -4.71
N THR A 264 -27.25 16.21 -3.69
CA THR A 264 -27.08 17.26 -2.66
C THR A 264 -26.32 18.45 -3.23
N TYR A 265 -25.22 18.21 -3.95
CA TYR A 265 -24.36 19.25 -4.53
C TYR A 265 -25.11 20.19 -5.48
N SER A 266 -26.01 19.65 -6.29
CA SER A 266 -26.78 20.41 -7.28
C SER A 266 -28.18 20.77 -6.84
N ASN A 267 -28.57 20.34 -5.63
CA ASN A 267 -29.95 20.43 -5.14
C ASN A 267 -30.98 19.84 -6.14
N TRP A 268 -30.62 18.74 -6.82
CA TRP A 268 -31.44 18.11 -7.85
C TRP A 268 -31.67 16.61 -7.56
N PRO A 269 -32.92 16.15 -7.38
CA PRO A 269 -33.18 14.83 -6.79
C PRO A 269 -33.02 13.64 -7.75
N THR A 270 -33.05 13.88 -9.07
CA THR A 270 -33.19 12.82 -10.09
C THR A 270 -32.01 12.76 -11.08
N TYR A 271 -31.99 11.69 -11.87
CA TYR A 271 -31.07 11.51 -13.00
C TYR A 271 -31.89 11.16 -14.26
N PRO A 272 -31.41 11.51 -15.47
CA PRO A 272 -30.11 12.11 -15.78
C PRO A 272 -29.96 13.57 -15.33
N GLN A 273 -28.72 14.03 -15.10
CA GLN A 273 -28.38 15.43 -14.84
C GLN A 273 -27.39 15.93 -15.89
N LEU A 274 -27.71 17.04 -16.55
CA LEU A 274 -26.87 17.69 -17.55
C LEU A 274 -26.18 18.91 -16.95
N TYR A 275 -24.87 18.99 -17.13
CA TYR A 275 -24.04 20.12 -16.73
C TYR A 275 -23.38 20.77 -17.94
N VAL A 276 -23.28 22.10 -17.93
CA VAL A 276 -22.50 22.88 -18.89
C VAL A 276 -21.52 23.75 -18.12
N LYS A 277 -20.23 23.68 -18.45
CA LYS A 277 -19.14 24.42 -17.78
C LYS A 277 -19.18 24.31 -16.24
N GLY A 278 -19.54 23.13 -15.74
CA GLY A 278 -19.62 22.85 -14.31
C GLY A 278 -20.94 23.25 -13.62
N GLU A 279 -21.85 23.92 -14.32
CA GLU A 279 -23.15 24.36 -13.78
C GLU A 279 -24.28 23.42 -14.21
N LEU A 280 -25.23 23.15 -13.32
CA LEU A 280 -26.38 22.30 -13.62
C LEU A 280 -27.33 23.03 -14.57
N VAL A 281 -27.59 22.42 -15.73
CA VAL A 281 -28.68 22.84 -16.63
C VAL A 281 -30.00 22.24 -16.18
N GLY A 282 -30.01 20.95 -15.82
CA GLY A 282 -31.20 20.28 -15.32
C GLY A 282 -31.31 18.82 -15.74
N GLY A 283 -32.52 18.27 -15.58
CA GLY A 283 -32.89 16.92 -16.00
C GLY A 283 -33.39 16.82 -17.44
N LEU A 284 -33.90 15.64 -17.82
CA LEU A 284 -34.46 15.40 -19.15
C LEU A 284 -35.64 16.34 -19.50
N ASP A 285 -36.47 16.64 -18.52
CA ASP A 285 -37.61 17.56 -18.63
C ASP A 285 -37.16 18.96 -19.06
N ILE A 286 -36.19 19.54 -18.35
CA ILE A 286 -35.62 20.85 -18.70
C ILE A 286 -34.95 20.82 -20.07
N VAL A 287 -34.21 19.75 -20.38
CA VAL A 287 -33.55 19.61 -21.69
C VAL A 287 -34.56 19.53 -22.84
N LYS A 288 -35.72 18.88 -22.63
CA LYS A 288 -36.81 18.86 -23.61
C LYS A 288 -37.41 20.24 -23.79
N GLU A 289 -37.68 20.96 -22.70
CA GLU A 289 -38.21 22.31 -22.75
C GLU A 289 -37.27 23.27 -23.50
N LEU A 290 -35.98 23.26 -23.18
CA LEU A 290 -34.96 24.05 -23.89
C LEU A 290 -34.89 23.72 -25.38
N ARG A 291 -35.06 22.45 -25.75
CA ARG A 291 -35.08 22.04 -27.16
C ARG A 291 -36.33 22.56 -27.85
N ASP A 292 -37.49 22.43 -27.21
CA ASP A 292 -38.79 22.81 -27.78
C ASP A 292 -38.91 24.34 -27.93
N HIS A 293 -38.21 25.12 -27.09
CA HIS A 293 -38.07 26.58 -27.23
C HIS A 293 -36.89 27.01 -28.12
N GLY A 294 -36.06 26.08 -28.63
CA GLY A 294 -34.93 26.39 -29.50
C GLY A 294 -33.70 26.99 -28.79
N GLU A 295 -33.65 26.96 -27.46
CA GLU A 295 -32.58 27.53 -26.63
C GLU A 295 -31.46 26.52 -26.32
N LEU A 296 -31.72 25.21 -26.47
CA LEU A 296 -30.80 24.15 -26.07
C LEU A 296 -29.39 24.30 -26.67
N LEU A 297 -29.28 24.64 -27.95
CA LEU A 297 -27.96 24.76 -28.61
C LEU A 297 -27.11 25.88 -28.00
N SER A 298 -27.73 27.03 -27.69
CA SER A 298 -27.06 28.17 -27.06
C SER A 298 -26.61 27.85 -25.63
N VAL A 299 -27.46 27.14 -24.86
CA VAL A 299 -27.12 26.63 -23.53
C VAL A 299 -25.93 25.69 -23.60
N LEU A 300 -25.94 24.71 -24.52
CA LEU A 300 -24.86 23.72 -24.65
C LEU A 300 -23.52 24.33 -25.06
N LYS A 301 -23.51 25.42 -25.81
CA LYS A 301 -22.29 26.19 -26.14
C LYS A 301 -21.84 27.11 -25.00
N GLY A 302 -22.69 27.28 -23.97
CA GLY A 302 -22.47 28.19 -22.86
C GLY A 302 -22.44 29.65 -23.32
N GLU A 303 -23.39 30.02 -24.18
CA GLU A 303 -23.65 31.37 -24.70
C GLU A 303 -24.71 32.13 -23.88
N ASN A 304 -25.17 31.55 -22.77
CA ASN A 304 -26.12 32.14 -21.82
C ASN A 304 -25.43 32.79 -20.62
#